data_AF-A0A3C0PE24-F1
#
_entry.id   AF-A0A3C0PE24-F1
#
_cell.length_a   1.000
_cell.length_b   1.000
_cell.length_c   1.000
_cell.angle_alpha   90.00
_cell.angle_beta   90.00
_cell.angle_gamma   90.00
#
_symmetry.space_group_name_H-M   'P 1'
#
loop_
_entity.id
_entity.type
_entity.pdbx_description
1 polymer ?
#
loop_
_entity_poly.entity_id
_entity_poly.type
_entity_poly.pdbx_seq_one_letter_code
_entity_poly.pdbx_strand_id
1 'polypeptide(L)'
;RYFEEKGEMRPIPEGGYEGEYIKDLARDISAAHPEIETMGEDDIEKLFQAEALESIISQQRSILENYGVKYDNWFRESQLHKSNAPGRVLDKLQEMGLTYKQDGAVWFMSSKYGDEKDRVLVRQDNTPTYFLSDLAYHVHKASRAFDDSYTFWGPDHHGYLPRLENAVHALSLDNTKFHNFIIQQVNLIRDGKPFRMSKRKGDFITISELLSDVSVDAARYFFLMRRLSTHFDFDMSLAVKKSDDNPVFYVQYAHARTCSLVKHALDRGFTQSEMSAASPERLVEEEELDIMKTIAEFPAMLRSTEQYVEPHRITGYLEGLAASFHRFYQKHRIVTDDRELSLSRLLLTAGA
;
A
#
# COMPACT_ATOMS: atom_id res chain seq x y z
N ARG A 1 -15.95 23.70 -15.56
CA ARG A 1 -16.04 24.12 -14.13
C ARG A 1 -15.69 25.59 -13.93
N TYR A 2 -14.44 26.06 -14.15
CA TYR A 2 -14.10 27.49 -14.04
C TYR A 2 -15.10 28.42 -14.78
N PHE A 3 -15.31 28.16 -16.08
CA PHE A 3 -16.28 28.91 -16.89
C PHE A 3 -17.73 28.81 -16.36
N GLU A 4 -18.13 27.66 -15.78
CA GLU A 4 -19.47 27.52 -15.18
C GLU A 4 -19.65 28.45 -13.98
N GLU A 5 -18.61 28.68 -13.17
CA GLU A 5 -18.65 29.63 -12.04
C GLU A 5 -18.79 31.08 -12.52
N LYS A 6 -18.36 31.37 -13.75
CA LYS A 6 -18.59 32.64 -14.43
C LYS A 6 -19.93 32.75 -15.14
N GLY A 7 -20.77 31.72 -15.04
CA GLY A 7 -22.07 31.66 -15.73
C GLY A 7 -21.99 31.21 -17.18
N GLU A 8 -20.81 30.79 -17.67
CA GLU A 8 -20.62 30.21 -18.99
C GLU A 8 -20.76 28.68 -18.91
N MET A 9 -21.96 28.18 -19.21
CA MET A 9 -22.20 26.73 -19.29
C MET A 9 -21.52 26.14 -20.52
N ARG A 10 -20.45 25.37 -20.30
CA ARG A 10 -19.77 24.59 -21.32
C ARG A 10 -20.02 23.09 -21.07
N PRO A 11 -20.25 22.27 -22.12
CA PRO A 11 -20.43 20.84 -21.94
C PRO A 11 -19.14 20.22 -21.41
N ILE A 12 -19.26 19.25 -20.49
CA ILE A 12 -18.13 18.43 -20.07
C ILE A 12 -17.73 17.54 -21.27
N PRO A 13 -16.44 17.49 -21.65
CA PRO A 13 -15.98 16.61 -22.72
C PRO A 13 -16.33 15.15 -22.45
N GLU A 14 -16.46 14.35 -23.51
CA GLU A 14 -16.62 12.90 -23.38
C GLU A 14 -15.44 12.30 -22.60
N GLY A 15 -15.74 11.55 -21.53
CA GLY A 15 -14.72 11.01 -20.61
C GLY A 15 -14.15 12.03 -19.61
N GLY A 16 -14.68 13.25 -19.56
CA GLY A 16 -14.28 14.27 -18.58
C GLY A 16 -14.67 13.91 -17.15
N TYR A 17 -13.87 14.37 -16.18
CA TYR A 17 -14.15 14.14 -14.76
C TYR A 17 -15.35 14.99 -14.28
N GLU A 18 -16.37 14.34 -13.75
CA GLU A 18 -17.60 15.02 -13.29
C GLU A 18 -17.64 15.32 -11.79
N GLY A 19 -16.70 14.77 -11.00
CA GLY A 19 -16.72 14.83 -9.54
C GLY A 19 -16.73 16.27 -8.98
N GLU A 20 -17.44 16.48 -7.85
CA GLU A 20 -17.52 17.79 -7.19
C GLU A 20 -16.14 18.35 -6.81
N TYR A 21 -15.17 17.47 -6.52
CA TYR A 21 -13.79 17.87 -6.22
C TYR A 21 -13.14 18.70 -7.35
N ILE A 22 -13.57 18.54 -8.61
CA ILE A 22 -13.09 19.35 -9.74
C ILE A 22 -13.58 20.80 -9.62
N LYS A 23 -14.76 21.04 -9.04
CA LYS A 23 -15.24 22.41 -8.79
C LYS A 23 -14.45 23.07 -7.67
N ASP A 24 -14.19 22.34 -6.59
CA ASP A 24 -13.37 22.85 -5.49
C ASP A 24 -11.96 23.19 -5.99
N LEU A 25 -11.36 22.30 -6.78
CA LEU A 25 -10.08 22.55 -7.44
C LEU A 25 -10.11 23.78 -8.36
N ALA A 26 -11.20 23.96 -9.11
CA ALA A 26 -11.34 25.13 -9.98
C ALA A 26 -11.36 26.45 -9.18
N ARG A 27 -12.07 26.48 -8.05
CA ARG A 27 -12.11 27.64 -7.14
C ARG A 27 -10.75 27.94 -6.54
N ASP A 28 -10.08 26.91 -6.02
CA ASP A 28 -8.80 27.07 -5.34
C ASP A 28 -7.73 27.62 -6.30
N ILE A 29 -7.66 27.09 -7.52
CA ILE A 29 -6.75 27.59 -8.55
C ILE A 29 -7.10 29.03 -8.94
N SER A 30 -8.39 29.33 -9.14
CA SER A 30 -8.83 30.69 -9.50
C SER A 30 -8.50 31.72 -8.42
N ALA A 31 -8.64 31.34 -7.15
CA ALA A 31 -8.30 32.20 -6.02
C ALA A 31 -6.79 32.42 -5.89
N ALA A 32 -5.98 31.41 -6.21
CA ALA A 32 -4.52 31.49 -6.19
C ALA A 32 -3.94 32.27 -7.37
N HIS A 33 -4.65 32.33 -8.50
CA HIS A 33 -4.20 32.95 -9.75
C HIS A 33 -5.20 34.01 -10.27
N PRO A 34 -5.29 35.21 -9.64
CA PRO A 34 -6.17 36.28 -10.09
C PRO A 34 -5.90 36.76 -11.54
N GLU A 35 -4.69 36.53 -12.07
CA GLU A 35 -4.28 36.88 -13.43
C GLU A 35 -5.06 36.14 -14.53
N ILE A 36 -5.73 35.02 -14.19
CA ILE A 36 -6.58 34.25 -15.12
C ILE A 36 -7.63 35.15 -15.78
N GLU A 37 -8.10 36.18 -15.09
CA GLU A 37 -9.08 37.16 -15.60
C GLU A 37 -8.63 37.87 -16.89
N THR A 38 -7.32 37.97 -17.13
CA THR A 38 -6.75 38.67 -18.29
C THR A 38 -6.02 37.76 -19.25
N MET A 39 -6.05 36.44 -19.03
CA MET A 39 -5.36 35.45 -19.87
C MET A 39 -6.24 35.01 -21.04
N GLY A 40 -5.61 34.56 -22.13
CA GLY A 40 -6.29 33.89 -23.22
C GLY A 40 -6.68 32.45 -22.85
N GLU A 41 -7.74 31.90 -23.45
CA GLU A 41 -8.28 30.58 -23.08
C GLU A 41 -7.23 29.46 -23.11
N ASP A 42 -6.34 29.43 -24.12
CA ASP A 42 -5.27 28.44 -24.22
C ASP A 42 -4.28 28.49 -23.04
N ASP A 43 -4.01 29.69 -22.53
CA ASP A 43 -3.10 29.87 -21.39
C ASP A 43 -3.80 29.55 -20.08
N ILE A 44 -5.11 29.84 -19.99
CA ILE A 44 -5.96 29.39 -18.88
C ILE A 44 -5.96 27.85 -18.82
N GLU A 45 -6.18 27.17 -19.93
CA GLU A 45 -6.19 25.70 -19.99
C GLU A 45 -4.86 25.09 -19.51
N LYS A 46 -3.73 25.60 -20.00
CA LYS A 46 -2.39 25.14 -19.58
C LYS A 46 -2.14 25.38 -18.09
N LEU A 47 -2.54 26.53 -17.56
CA LEU A 47 -2.41 26.84 -16.14
C LEU A 47 -3.24 25.86 -15.31
N PHE A 48 -4.51 25.68 -15.64
CA PHE A 48 -5.37 24.73 -14.94
C PHE A 48 -4.83 23.30 -15.02
N GLN A 49 -4.29 22.87 -16.16
CA GLN A 49 -3.69 21.54 -16.30
C GLN A 49 -2.50 21.35 -15.36
N ALA A 50 -1.60 22.33 -15.28
CA ALA A 50 -0.41 22.27 -14.43
C ALA A 50 -0.78 22.33 -12.94
N GLU A 51 -1.57 23.32 -12.54
CA GLU A 51 -1.94 23.54 -11.14
C GLU A 51 -2.85 22.42 -10.60
N ALA A 52 -3.79 21.92 -11.41
CA ALA A 52 -4.62 20.78 -11.02
C ALA A 52 -3.79 19.54 -10.75
N LEU A 53 -2.80 19.25 -11.62
CA LEU A 53 -1.92 18.11 -11.45
C LEU A 53 -1.08 18.23 -10.16
N GLU A 54 -0.46 19.38 -9.93
CA GLU A 54 0.32 19.62 -8.70
C GLU A 54 -0.54 19.52 -7.44
N SER A 55 -1.72 20.13 -7.46
CA SER A 55 -2.65 20.10 -6.33
C SER A 55 -3.09 18.67 -6.01
N ILE A 56 -3.49 17.88 -7.01
CA ILE A 56 -3.89 16.48 -6.81
C ILE A 56 -2.72 15.64 -6.27
N ILE A 57 -1.51 15.78 -6.83
CA ILE A 57 -0.33 15.06 -6.35
C ILE A 57 0.00 15.46 -4.91
N SER A 58 -0.07 16.75 -4.58
CA SER A 58 0.17 17.26 -3.24
C SER A 58 -0.84 16.72 -2.22
N GLN A 59 -2.12 16.69 -2.59
CA GLN A 59 -3.18 16.09 -1.78
C GLN A 59 -2.94 14.59 -1.55
N GLN A 60 -2.62 13.84 -2.62
CA GLN A 60 -2.30 12.41 -2.50
C GLN A 60 -1.10 12.16 -1.59
N ARG A 61 -0.04 12.96 -1.69
CA ARG A 61 1.13 12.91 -0.79
C ARG A 61 0.72 13.10 0.67
N SER A 62 -0.03 14.16 0.96
CA SER A 62 -0.49 14.46 2.32
C SER A 62 -1.35 13.33 2.89
N ILE A 63 -2.27 12.77 2.09
CA ILE A 63 -3.09 11.62 2.49
C ILE A 63 -2.23 10.40 2.82
N LEU A 64 -1.26 10.09 1.96
CA LEU A 64 -0.35 8.95 2.17
C LEU A 64 0.55 9.14 3.39
N GLU A 65 1.10 10.35 3.60
CA GLU A 65 1.91 10.67 4.78
C GLU A 65 1.11 10.56 6.08
N ASN A 66 -0.12 11.08 6.11
CA ASN A 66 -1.03 10.95 7.24
C ASN A 66 -1.41 9.48 7.49
N TYR A 67 -1.49 8.67 6.44
CA TYR A 67 -1.69 7.22 6.52
C TYR A 67 -0.41 6.44 6.93
N GLY A 68 0.74 7.12 7.03
CA GLY A 68 2.03 6.52 7.38
C GLY A 68 2.71 5.78 6.23
N VAL A 69 2.48 6.20 4.99
CA VAL A 69 3.16 5.72 3.79
C VAL A 69 4.02 6.85 3.22
N LYS A 70 5.32 6.59 3.05
CA LYS A 70 6.28 7.55 2.52
C LYS A 70 6.91 6.97 1.26
N TYR A 71 7.11 7.82 0.27
CA TYR A 71 7.79 7.48 -0.98
C TYR A 71 9.08 8.28 -1.08
N ASP A 72 10.19 7.59 -1.33
CA ASP A 72 11.49 8.25 -1.55
C ASP A 72 11.53 8.96 -2.92
N ASN A 73 10.77 8.45 -3.89
CA ASN A 73 10.75 8.98 -5.25
C ASN A 73 9.34 8.97 -5.88
N TRP A 74 8.93 10.13 -6.37
CA TRP A 74 7.72 10.30 -7.19
C TRP A 74 8.13 10.51 -8.64
N PHE A 75 8.03 9.45 -9.45
CA PHE A 75 8.40 9.49 -10.85
C PHE A 75 7.26 10.06 -11.71
N ARG A 76 7.56 10.99 -12.62
CA ARG A 76 6.57 11.55 -13.55
C ARG A 76 6.75 10.99 -14.94
N GLU A 77 5.64 10.62 -15.58
CA GLU A 77 5.65 10.13 -16.96
C GLU A 77 6.27 11.13 -17.95
N SER A 78 6.08 12.44 -17.71
CA SER A 78 6.69 13.48 -18.53
C SER A 78 8.22 13.42 -18.56
N GLN A 79 8.88 12.88 -17.51
CA GLN A 79 10.33 12.66 -17.51
C GLN A 79 10.72 11.52 -18.47
N LEU A 80 9.89 10.48 -18.58
CA LEU A 80 10.09 9.35 -19.49
C LEU A 80 10.03 9.82 -20.95
N HIS A 81 9.02 10.63 -21.28
CA HIS A 81 8.85 11.18 -22.63
C HIS A 81 9.91 12.24 -22.98
N LYS A 82 10.25 13.14 -22.05
CA LYS A 82 11.33 14.13 -22.27
C LYS A 82 12.69 13.48 -22.57
N SER A 83 12.93 12.28 -22.05
CA SER A 83 14.16 11.52 -22.30
C SER A 83 14.07 10.55 -23.50
N ASN A 84 12.98 10.61 -24.27
CA ASN A 84 12.67 9.68 -25.36
C ASN A 84 12.90 8.20 -24.98
N ALA A 85 12.59 7.81 -23.74
CA ALA A 85 12.79 6.44 -23.30
C ALA A 85 11.95 5.41 -24.09
N PRO A 86 10.68 5.70 -24.45
CA PRO A 86 9.91 4.82 -25.34
C PRO A 86 10.57 4.59 -26.70
N GLY A 87 11.10 5.64 -27.33
CA GLY A 87 11.83 5.54 -28.60
C GLY A 87 13.08 4.66 -28.48
N ARG A 88 13.89 4.86 -27.43
CA ARG A 88 15.09 4.04 -27.19
C ARG A 88 14.79 2.56 -27.00
N VAL A 89 13.67 2.21 -26.36
CA VAL A 89 13.24 0.81 -26.23
C VAL A 89 12.79 0.25 -27.58
N LEU A 90 12.05 1.03 -28.36
CA LEU A 90 11.64 0.64 -29.70
C LEU A 90 12.86 0.36 -30.60
N ASP A 91 13.85 1.25 -30.60
CA ASP A 91 15.09 1.10 -31.38
C ASP A 91 15.82 -0.18 -30.97
N LYS A 92 15.97 -0.44 -29.67
CA LYS A 92 16.59 -1.67 -29.16
C LYS A 92 15.84 -2.93 -29.63
N LEU A 93 14.50 -2.95 -29.58
CA LEU A 93 13.71 -4.08 -30.06
C LEU A 93 13.85 -4.28 -31.58
N GLN A 94 14.00 -3.20 -32.35
CA GLN A 94 14.26 -3.24 -33.79
C GLN A 94 15.65 -3.80 -34.10
N GLU A 95 16.69 -3.34 -33.40
CA GLU A 95 18.07 -3.85 -33.52
C GLU A 95 18.15 -5.35 -33.20
N MET A 96 17.37 -5.82 -32.23
CA MET A 96 17.26 -7.24 -31.89
C MET A 96 16.42 -8.06 -32.89
N GLY A 97 15.82 -7.42 -33.92
CA GLY A 97 14.97 -8.09 -34.90
C GLY A 97 13.66 -8.63 -34.32
N LEU A 98 13.17 -8.03 -33.21
CA LEU A 98 11.99 -8.48 -32.48
C LEU A 98 10.72 -7.70 -32.84
N THR A 99 10.77 -6.87 -33.87
CA THR A 99 9.61 -6.09 -34.31
C THR A 99 9.31 -6.29 -35.79
N TYR A 100 8.07 -6.04 -36.18
CA TYR A 100 7.64 -6.01 -37.57
C TYR A 100 6.59 -4.93 -37.80
N LYS A 101 6.36 -4.57 -39.06
CA LYS A 101 5.29 -3.65 -39.45
C LYS A 101 4.14 -4.43 -40.04
N GLN A 102 2.93 -4.14 -39.58
CA GLN A 102 1.70 -4.70 -40.12
C GLN A 102 0.57 -3.69 -39.95
N ASP A 103 -0.24 -3.51 -40.99
CA ASP A 103 -1.39 -2.60 -41.01
C ASP A 103 -1.02 -1.18 -40.57
N GLY A 104 0.14 -0.66 -40.99
CA GLY A 104 0.61 0.68 -40.62
C GLY A 104 1.08 0.84 -39.17
N ALA A 105 1.01 -0.20 -38.34
CA ALA A 105 1.48 -0.21 -36.96
C ALA A 105 2.82 -0.97 -36.81
N VAL A 106 3.54 -0.68 -35.72
CA VAL A 106 4.75 -1.44 -35.33
C VAL A 106 4.40 -2.40 -34.21
N TRP A 107 4.72 -3.67 -34.41
CA TRP A 107 4.39 -4.79 -33.53
C TRP A 107 5.65 -5.38 -32.91
N PHE A 108 5.57 -5.77 -31.65
CA PHE A 108 6.54 -6.58 -30.93
C PHE A 108 6.15 -8.06 -31.05
N MET A 109 7.10 -8.90 -31.44
CA MET A 109 6.96 -10.36 -31.56
C MET A 109 6.91 -11.05 -30.17
N SER A 110 6.04 -10.59 -29.27
CA SER A 110 5.93 -11.10 -27.90
C SER A 110 5.51 -12.56 -27.84
N SER A 111 4.81 -13.08 -28.86
CA SER A 111 4.42 -14.49 -28.94
C SER A 111 5.62 -15.45 -28.93
N LYS A 112 6.78 -15.00 -29.46
CA LYS A 112 8.04 -15.76 -29.40
C LYS A 112 8.55 -15.97 -27.97
N TYR A 113 8.06 -15.17 -27.02
CA TYR A 113 8.44 -15.19 -25.61
C TYR A 113 7.31 -15.72 -24.72
N GLY A 114 6.27 -16.35 -25.29
CA GLY A 114 5.18 -16.97 -24.54
C GLY A 114 3.98 -16.07 -24.26
N ASP A 115 3.87 -14.92 -24.93
CA ASP A 115 2.65 -14.11 -24.89
C ASP A 115 1.57 -14.73 -25.79
N GLU A 116 0.30 -14.46 -25.49
CA GLU A 116 -0.85 -15.00 -26.24
C GLU A 116 -0.87 -14.51 -27.70
N LYS A 117 -0.45 -13.26 -27.91
CA LYS A 117 -0.35 -12.63 -29.22
C LYS A 117 0.64 -11.49 -29.20
N ASP A 118 1.15 -11.16 -30.37
CA ASP A 118 2.04 -10.01 -30.59
C ASP A 118 1.37 -8.69 -30.17
N ARG A 119 2.17 -7.74 -29.70
CA ARG A 119 1.68 -6.49 -29.10
C ARG A 119 2.06 -5.29 -29.95
N VAL A 120 1.11 -4.39 -30.16
CA VAL A 120 1.36 -3.10 -30.82
C VAL A 120 2.23 -2.23 -29.90
N LEU A 121 3.38 -1.78 -30.40
CA LEU A 121 4.25 -0.80 -29.75
C LEU A 121 3.90 0.63 -30.19
N VAL A 122 3.62 0.81 -31.49
CA VAL A 122 3.29 2.09 -32.11
C VAL A 122 2.07 1.91 -32.99
N ARG A 123 1.06 2.76 -32.78
CA ARG A 123 -0.20 2.76 -33.53
C ARG A 123 -0.01 3.31 -34.95
N GLN A 124 -1.06 3.19 -35.77
CA GLN A 124 -1.09 3.71 -37.15
C GLN A 124 -0.88 5.23 -37.24
N ASP A 125 -1.27 5.97 -36.21
CA ASP A 125 -1.08 7.42 -36.08
C ASP A 125 0.32 7.81 -35.58
N ASN A 126 1.25 6.85 -35.53
CA ASN A 126 2.61 6.99 -34.98
C ASN A 126 2.66 7.29 -33.47
N THR A 127 1.56 7.14 -32.73
CA THR A 127 1.59 7.31 -31.27
C THR A 127 2.08 6.05 -30.56
N PRO A 128 2.92 6.18 -29.52
CA PRO A 128 3.32 5.04 -28.70
C PRO A 128 2.14 4.48 -27.91
N THR A 129 2.09 3.17 -27.74
CA THR A 129 1.10 2.52 -26.86
C THR A 129 1.50 2.62 -25.40
N TYR A 130 0.54 2.48 -24.48
CA TYR A 130 0.84 2.36 -23.05
C TYR A 130 1.81 1.21 -22.75
N PHE A 131 1.73 0.13 -23.52
CA PHE A 131 2.65 -0.99 -23.40
C PHE A 131 4.11 -0.61 -23.69
N LEU A 132 4.36 0.22 -24.71
CA LEU A 132 5.72 0.71 -24.97
C LEU A 132 6.21 1.65 -23.84
N SER A 133 5.33 2.51 -23.32
CA SER A 133 5.65 3.39 -22.18
C SER A 133 5.96 2.57 -20.91
N ASP A 134 5.16 1.55 -20.60
CA ASP A 134 5.39 0.67 -19.45
C ASP A 134 6.70 -0.09 -19.57
N LEU A 135 7.01 -0.60 -20.77
CA LEU A 135 8.27 -1.29 -21.03
C LEU A 135 9.46 -0.34 -20.86
N ALA A 136 9.36 0.89 -21.36
CA ALA A 136 10.37 1.92 -21.16
C ALA A 136 10.58 2.25 -19.68
N TYR A 137 9.51 2.26 -18.89
CA TYR A 137 9.63 2.45 -17.45
C TYR A 137 10.29 1.24 -16.76
N HIS A 138 10.06 0.01 -17.23
CA HIS A 138 10.73 -1.18 -16.71
C HIS A 138 12.23 -1.19 -17.03
N VAL A 139 12.61 -0.79 -18.24
CA VAL A 139 14.03 -0.56 -18.60
C VAL A 139 14.66 0.50 -17.70
N HIS A 140 13.94 1.60 -17.45
CA HIS A 140 14.39 2.64 -16.52
C HIS A 140 14.51 2.13 -15.08
N LYS A 141 13.66 1.20 -14.61
CA LYS A 141 13.80 0.58 -13.29
C LYS A 141 15.03 -0.32 -13.23
N ALA A 142 15.22 -1.19 -14.23
CA ALA A 142 16.39 -2.07 -14.31
C ALA A 142 17.72 -1.30 -14.35
N SER A 143 17.75 -0.12 -14.98
CA SER A 143 18.96 0.71 -15.04
C SER A 143 19.36 1.33 -13.69
N ARG A 144 18.53 1.25 -12.65
CA ARG A 144 18.83 1.80 -11.31
C ARG A 144 19.69 0.85 -10.45
N ALA A 145 20.08 -0.32 -10.96
CA ALA A 145 20.91 -1.30 -10.29
C ALA A 145 20.34 -1.85 -8.96
N PHE A 146 19.03 -2.16 -8.96
CA PHE A 146 18.39 -2.91 -7.88
C PHE A 146 18.29 -4.40 -8.25
N ASP A 147 18.54 -5.28 -7.28
CA ASP A 147 18.43 -6.73 -7.47
C ASP A 147 16.98 -7.18 -7.68
N ASP A 148 16.03 -6.53 -7.01
CA ASP A 148 14.60 -6.87 -7.03
C ASP A 148 13.73 -5.63 -7.30
N SER A 149 12.68 -5.79 -8.11
CA SER A 149 11.64 -4.79 -8.39
C SER A 149 10.26 -5.36 -8.10
N TYR A 150 9.66 -4.93 -6.98
CA TYR A 150 8.31 -5.30 -6.59
C TYR A 150 7.30 -4.32 -7.17
N THR A 151 6.28 -4.81 -7.87
CA THR A 151 5.19 -3.99 -8.43
C THR A 151 3.84 -4.57 -8.00
N PHE A 152 2.98 -3.72 -7.47
CA PHE A 152 1.65 -4.10 -7.00
C PHE A 152 0.58 -3.52 -7.94
N TRP A 153 -0.28 -4.39 -8.45
CA TRP A 153 -1.27 -4.08 -9.47
C TRP A 153 -2.68 -4.39 -8.96
N GLY A 154 -3.69 -3.70 -9.51
CA GLY A 154 -5.08 -4.09 -9.32
C GLY A 154 -5.47 -5.32 -10.17
N PRO A 155 -6.58 -6.01 -9.85
CA PRO A 155 -6.94 -7.29 -10.48
C PRO A 155 -7.23 -7.18 -11.98
N ASP A 156 -7.62 -6.01 -12.47
CA ASP A 156 -7.86 -5.76 -13.90
C ASP A 156 -6.60 -5.94 -14.76
N HIS A 157 -5.42 -6.06 -14.15
CA HIS A 157 -4.14 -6.23 -14.83
C HIS A 157 -3.68 -7.70 -14.93
N HIS A 158 -4.47 -8.68 -14.47
CA HIS A 158 -4.09 -10.10 -14.54
C HIS A 158 -3.62 -10.54 -15.95
N GLY A 159 -4.35 -10.15 -17.00
CA GLY A 159 -3.98 -10.46 -18.40
C GLY A 159 -2.89 -9.55 -19.00
N TYR A 160 -2.40 -8.58 -18.22
CA TYR A 160 -1.37 -7.63 -18.61
C TYR A 160 0.01 -8.00 -18.05
N LEU A 161 0.09 -8.72 -16.94
CA LEU A 161 1.38 -9.10 -16.36
C LEU A 161 2.21 -10.03 -17.27
N PRO A 162 1.65 -11.10 -17.86
CA PRO A 162 2.47 -12.03 -18.65
C PRO A 162 3.15 -11.36 -19.85
N ARG A 163 2.45 -10.44 -20.55
CA ARG A 163 3.04 -9.73 -21.70
C ARG A 163 4.20 -8.82 -21.29
N LEU A 164 4.13 -8.22 -20.10
CA LEU A 164 5.17 -7.33 -19.59
C LEU A 164 6.39 -8.12 -19.13
N GLU A 165 6.16 -9.24 -18.43
CA GLU A 165 7.22 -10.18 -18.03
C GLU A 165 7.95 -10.75 -19.25
N ASN A 166 7.21 -11.18 -20.27
CA ASN A 166 7.79 -11.69 -21.52
C ASN A 166 8.60 -10.62 -22.27
N ALA A 167 8.16 -9.36 -22.26
CA ALA A 167 8.89 -8.26 -22.87
C ALA A 167 10.17 -7.88 -22.10
N VAL A 168 10.12 -7.91 -20.77
CA VAL A 168 11.29 -7.71 -19.90
C VAL A 168 12.34 -8.79 -20.15
N HIS A 169 11.91 -10.06 -20.24
CA HIS A 169 12.78 -11.18 -20.59
C HIS A 169 13.37 -11.03 -22.00
N ALA A 170 12.56 -10.62 -22.99
CA ALA A 170 13.03 -10.38 -24.35
C ALA A 170 14.10 -9.29 -24.44
N LEU A 171 14.06 -8.28 -23.56
CA LEU A 171 15.06 -7.21 -23.49
C LEU A 171 16.32 -7.57 -22.68
N SER A 172 16.40 -8.80 -22.15
CA SER A 172 17.49 -9.31 -21.30
C SER A 172 17.77 -8.39 -20.11
N LEU A 173 16.72 -7.98 -19.40
CA LEU A 173 16.83 -7.18 -18.18
C LEU A 173 17.15 -8.04 -16.95
N ASP A 174 18.07 -9.00 -17.11
CA ASP A 174 18.29 -10.10 -16.17
C ASP A 174 18.99 -9.69 -14.87
N ASN A 175 19.52 -8.47 -14.81
CA ASN A 175 20.17 -7.91 -13.63
C ASN A 175 19.17 -7.52 -12.52
N THR A 176 17.87 -7.46 -12.83
CA THR A 176 16.81 -7.12 -11.87
C THR A 176 15.71 -8.17 -11.95
N LYS A 177 15.38 -8.79 -10.82
CA LYS A 177 14.24 -9.70 -10.69
C LYS A 177 12.97 -8.90 -10.52
N PHE A 178 12.05 -9.02 -11.48
CA PHE A 178 10.75 -8.35 -11.40
C PHE A 178 9.73 -9.26 -10.73
N HIS A 179 9.15 -8.78 -9.64
CA HIS A 179 8.09 -9.45 -8.89
C HIS A 179 6.79 -8.68 -9.04
N ASN A 180 5.76 -9.29 -9.60
CA ASN A 180 4.46 -8.67 -9.79
C ASN A 180 3.42 -9.31 -8.86
N PHE A 181 2.69 -8.47 -8.15
CA PHE A 181 1.62 -8.89 -7.25
C PHE A 181 0.30 -8.29 -7.70
N ILE A 182 -0.76 -9.07 -7.59
CA ILE A 182 -2.13 -8.58 -7.73
C ILE A 182 -2.69 -8.39 -6.33
N ILE A 183 -3.07 -7.15 -6.03
CA ILE A 183 -3.85 -6.79 -4.86
C ILE A 183 -5.32 -6.83 -5.27
N GLN A 184 -6.08 -7.74 -4.67
CA GLN A 184 -7.52 -7.88 -4.94
C GLN A 184 -8.33 -6.69 -4.41
N GLN A 185 -9.53 -6.52 -4.94
CA GLN A 185 -10.45 -5.47 -4.50
C GLN A 185 -10.87 -5.67 -3.04
N VAL A 186 -11.08 -4.54 -2.37
CA VAL A 186 -11.64 -4.49 -1.01
C VAL A 186 -13.09 -4.01 -1.08
N ASN A 187 -13.98 -4.76 -0.43
CA ASN A 187 -15.34 -4.31 -0.20
C ASN A 187 -15.43 -3.66 1.18
N LEU A 188 -16.05 -2.50 1.27
CA LEU A 188 -16.35 -1.89 2.55
C LEU A 188 -17.70 -2.38 3.05
N ILE A 189 -17.75 -2.84 4.30
CA ILE A 189 -18.97 -3.31 4.97
C ILE A 189 -19.20 -2.46 6.21
N ARG A 190 -20.47 -2.11 6.47
CA ARG A 190 -20.91 -1.48 7.70
C ARG A 190 -22.17 -2.17 8.18
N ASP A 191 -22.16 -2.61 9.43
CA ASP A 191 -23.28 -3.31 10.08
C ASP A 191 -23.82 -4.49 9.24
N GLY A 192 -22.88 -5.28 8.69
CA GLY A 192 -23.18 -6.46 7.87
C GLY A 192 -23.71 -6.18 6.46
N LYS A 193 -23.71 -4.92 5.99
CA LYS A 193 -24.17 -4.53 4.65
C LYS A 193 -23.05 -3.85 3.85
N PRO A 194 -23.01 -4.02 2.52
CA PRO A 194 -22.10 -3.27 1.67
C PRO A 194 -22.28 -1.77 1.91
N PHE A 195 -21.19 -1.11 2.30
CA PHE A 195 -21.17 0.32 2.53
C PHE A 195 -20.86 1.03 1.20
N ARG A 196 -21.78 1.90 0.79
CA ARG A 196 -21.61 2.81 -0.35
C ARG A 196 -21.85 4.23 0.15
N MET A 197 -20.99 5.16 -0.21
CA MET A 197 -21.15 6.58 0.13
C MET A 197 -22.19 7.26 -0.78
N SER A 198 -22.72 8.39 -0.32
CA SER A 198 -23.73 9.17 -1.07
C SER A 198 -23.18 9.68 -2.41
N LYS A 199 -24.07 9.85 -3.39
CA LYS A 199 -23.84 10.33 -4.77
C LYS A 199 -23.09 11.68 -4.93
N ARG A 200 -22.65 12.33 -3.84
CA ARG A 200 -22.09 13.70 -3.85
C ARG A 200 -20.60 13.80 -4.23
N LYS A 201 -19.80 12.74 -4.11
CA LYS A 201 -18.34 12.77 -4.40
C LYS A 201 -17.92 11.82 -5.54
N GLY A 202 -18.89 11.26 -6.26
CA GLY A 202 -18.69 10.17 -7.22
C GLY A 202 -19.00 8.80 -6.61
N ASP A 203 -18.81 7.74 -7.40
CA ASP A 203 -19.15 6.34 -7.05
C ASP A 203 -18.06 5.62 -6.23
N PHE A 204 -17.06 6.33 -5.69
CA PHE A 204 -15.93 5.74 -4.95
C PHE A 204 -15.77 6.35 -3.56
N ILE A 205 -15.21 5.57 -2.63
CA ILE A 205 -14.92 5.99 -1.26
C ILE A 205 -13.44 6.33 -1.17
N THR A 206 -13.12 7.53 -0.68
CA THR A 206 -11.73 7.96 -0.53
C THR A 206 -11.11 7.41 0.76
N ILE A 207 -9.78 7.25 0.77
CA ILE A 207 -9.04 6.90 2.00
C ILE A 207 -9.28 7.96 3.10
N SER A 208 -9.32 9.24 2.76
CA SER A 208 -9.60 10.30 3.74
C SER A 208 -10.95 10.16 4.42
N GLU A 209 -11.96 9.66 3.71
CA GLU A 209 -13.29 9.38 4.28
C GLU A 209 -13.30 8.10 5.11
N LEU A 210 -12.59 7.05 4.67
CA LEU A 210 -12.42 5.88 5.52
C LEU A 210 -11.77 6.27 6.87
N LEU A 211 -10.75 7.13 6.81
CA LEU A 211 -9.99 7.57 7.98
C LEU A 211 -10.72 8.60 8.86
N SER A 212 -11.86 9.17 8.41
CA SER A 212 -12.69 9.99 9.30
C SER A 212 -13.40 9.15 10.35
N ASP A 213 -13.68 7.89 10.02
CA ASP A 213 -14.42 6.96 10.87
C ASP A 213 -13.50 5.94 11.54
N VAL A 214 -12.41 5.55 10.88
CA VAL A 214 -11.49 4.48 11.32
C VAL A 214 -10.10 5.04 11.58
N SER A 215 -9.45 4.63 12.68
CA SER A 215 -8.07 5.05 12.95
C SER A 215 -7.09 4.52 11.90
N VAL A 216 -5.99 5.24 11.69
CA VAL A 216 -4.90 4.81 10.78
C VAL A 216 -4.38 3.43 11.16
N ASP A 217 -4.16 3.17 12.45
CA ASP A 217 -3.70 1.87 12.94
C ASP A 217 -4.67 0.74 12.59
N ALA A 218 -5.97 0.96 12.81
CA ALA A 218 -6.97 -0.03 12.51
C ALA A 218 -7.05 -0.30 11.01
N ALA A 219 -7.08 0.75 10.18
CA ALA A 219 -7.08 0.61 8.74
C ALA A 219 -5.85 -0.19 8.27
N ARG A 220 -4.64 0.19 8.68
CA ARG A 220 -3.38 -0.48 8.30
C ARG A 220 -3.39 -1.96 8.69
N TYR A 221 -3.76 -2.26 9.94
CA TYR A 221 -3.80 -3.63 10.42
C TYR A 221 -4.79 -4.49 9.63
N PHE A 222 -6.02 -4.00 9.42
CA PHE A 222 -7.06 -4.73 8.69
C PHE A 222 -6.68 -4.97 7.23
N PHE A 223 -6.11 -3.99 6.53
CA PHE A 223 -5.66 -4.21 5.14
C PHE A 223 -4.49 -5.19 5.04
N LEU A 224 -3.67 -5.30 6.09
CA LEU A 224 -2.54 -6.22 6.13
C LEU A 224 -2.90 -7.62 6.60
N MET A 225 -4.04 -7.84 7.26
CA MET A 225 -4.37 -9.14 7.89
C MET A 225 -4.74 -10.26 6.90
N ARG A 226 -4.83 -9.95 5.60
CA ARG A 226 -5.18 -10.91 4.55
C ARG A 226 -4.08 -10.98 3.49
N ARG A 227 -4.09 -12.08 2.72
CA ARG A 227 -3.22 -12.22 1.54
C ARG A 227 -3.64 -11.18 0.50
N LEU A 228 -2.66 -10.60 -0.19
CA LEU A 228 -2.90 -9.62 -1.26
C LEU A 228 -3.82 -10.18 -2.37
N SER A 229 -3.70 -11.48 -2.65
CA SER A 229 -4.42 -12.18 -3.70
C SER A 229 -5.84 -12.61 -3.33
N THR A 230 -6.36 -12.24 -2.15
CA THR A 230 -7.70 -12.64 -1.69
C THR A 230 -8.64 -11.46 -1.59
N HIS A 231 -9.89 -11.64 -2.02
CA HIS A 231 -10.96 -10.67 -1.76
C HIS A 231 -11.06 -10.40 -0.27
N PHE A 232 -11.27 -9.14 0.09
CA PHE A 232 -11.30 -8.72 1.47
C PHE A 232 -12.51 -7.84 1.75
N ASP A 233 -13.28 -8.24 2.74
CA ASP A 233 -14.39 -7.45 3.28
C ASP A 233 -13.91 -6.70 4.52
N PHE A 234 -13.73 -5.39 4.38
CA PHE A 234 -13.36 -4.50 5.46
C PHE A 234 -14.62 -4.11 6.25
N ASP A 235 -14.80 -4.71 7.43
CA ASP A 235 -15.88 -4.35 8.34
C ASP A 235 -15.51 -3.07 9.13
N MET A 236 -16.07 -1.95 8.71
CA MET A 236 -15.87 -0.64 9.35
C MET A 236 -16.43 -0.61 10.77
N SER A 237 -17.54 -1.30 11.01
CA SER A 237 -18.17 -1.37 12.34
C SER A 237 -17.29 -2.15 13.30
N LEU A 238 -16.61 -3.19 12.84
CA LEU A 238 -15.63 -3.94 13.64
C LEU A 238 -14.36 -3.11 13.91
N ALA A 239 -13.84 -2.42 12.89
CA ALA A 239 -12.59 -1.67 12.99
C ALA A 239 -12.61 -0.57 14.08
N VAL A 240 -13.78 -0.03 14.41
CA VAL A 240 -13.95 1.02 15.45
C VAL A 240 -14.31 0.47 16.83
N LYS A 241 -14.66 -0.82 16.95
CA LYS A 241 -15.06 -1.42 18.22
C LYS A 241 -13.88 -1.53 19.18
N LYS A 242 -14.14 -1.27 20.46
CA LYS A 242 -13.21 -1.54 21.57
C LYS A 242 -13.62 -2.82 22.28
N SER A 243 -13.52 -3.94 21.56
CA SER A 243 -13.84 -5.28 22.07
C SER A 243 -12.79 -6.28 21.60
N ASP A 244 -12.77 -7.44 22.24
CA ASP A 244 -11.84 -8.53 21.91
C ASP A 244 -12.04 -9.08 20.48
N ASP A 245 -13.21 -8.84 19.87
CA ASP A 245 -13.48 -9.18 18.47
C ASP A 245 -12.67 -8.33 17.48
N ASN A 246 -12.22 -7.13 17.89
CA ASN A 246 -11.39 -6.27 17.05
C ASN A 246 -9.92 -6.66 17.23
N PRO A 247 -9.25 -7.23 16.20
CA PRO A 247 -7.89 -7.74 16.33
C PRO A 247 -6.87 -6.65 16.69
N VAL A 248 -7.10 -5.40 16.25
CA VAL A 248 -6.24 -4.26 16.58
C VAL A 248 -6.33 -3.94 18.06
N PHE A 249 -7.56 -3.81 18.57
CA PHE A 249 -7.81 -3.55 19.97
C PHE A 249 -7.25 -4.69 20.83
N TYR A 250 -7.46 -5.94 20.42
CA TYR A 250 -6.99 -7.13 21.12
C TYR A 250 -5.48 -7.15 21.33
N VAL A 251 -4.71 -6.85 20.27
CA VAL A 251 -3.25 -6.78 20.31
C VAL A 251 -2.78 -5.56 21.11
N GLN A 252 -3.33 -4.38 20.84
CA GLN A 252 -2.96 -3.14 21.56
C GLN A 252 -3.26 -3.25 23.06
N TYR A 253 -4.34 -3.92 23.43
CA TYR A 253 -4.73 -4.11 24.82
C TYR A 253 -3.79 -5.06 25.56
N ALA A 254 -3.28 -6.10 24.90
CA ALA A 254 -2.21 -6.94 25.46
C ALA A 254 -0.97 -6.09 25.81
N HIS A 255 -0.50 -5.27 24.87
CA HIS A 255 0.63 -4.37 25.08
C HIS A 255 0.37 -3.35 26.21
N ALA A 256 -0.80 -2.70 26.22
CA ALA A 256 -1.16 -1.75 27.27
C ALA A 256 -1.16 -2.39 28.67
N ARG A 257 -1.62 -3.65 28.76
CA ARG A 257 -1.61 -4.43 30.01
C ARG A 257 -0.19 -4.80 30.44
N THR A 258 0.67 -5.22 29.52
CA THR A 258 2.10 -5.44 29.76
C THR A 258 2.76 -4.18 30.35
N CYS A 259 2.60 -3.02 29.70
CA CYS A 259 3.13 -1.75 30.20
C CYS A 259 2.61 -1.39 31.60
N SER A 260 1.31 -1.59 31.83
CA SER A 260 0.69 -1.32 33.13
C SER A 260 1.22 -2.23 34.22
N LEU A 261 1.48 -3.50 33.90
CA LEU A 261 2.03 -4.47 34.84
C LEU A 261 3.48 -4.16 35.21
N VAL A 262 4.32 -3.82 34.24
CA VAL A 262 5.70 -3.41 34.48
C VAL A 262 5.71 -2.18 35.40
N LYS A 263 4.87 -1.18 35.11
CA LYS A 263 4.73 0.00 35.98
C LYS A 263 4.31 -0.38 37.41
N HIS A 264 3.31 -1.24 37.55
CA HIS A 264 2.86 -1.71 38.87
C HIS A 264 3.96 -2.49 39.62
N ALA A 265 4.81 -3.25 38.92
CA ALA A 265 5.96 -3.91 39.54
C ALA A 265 6.99 -2.88 40.04
N LEU A 266 7.28 -1.84 39.26
CA LEU A 266 8.17 -0.74 39.69
C LEU A 266 7.64 -0.05 40.96
N ASP A 267 6.33 0.23 41.02
CA ASP A 267 5.69 0.83 42.20
C ASP A 267 5.77 -0.06 43.45
N ARG A 268 5.92 -1.39 43.26
CA ARG A 268 6.12 -2.38 44.34
C ARG A 268 7.60 -2.63 44.68
N GLY A 269 8.53 -1.84 44.15
CA GLY A 269 9.95 -1.92 44.47
C GLY A 269 10.72 -2.99 43.70
N PHE A 270 10.21 -3.46 42.56
CA PHE A 270 11.03 -4.15 41.56
C PHE A 270 11.78 -3.11 40.72
N THR A 271 12.93 -3.48 40.16
CA THR A 271 13.70 -2.60 39.27
C THR A 271 13.83 -3.19 37.87
N GLN A 272 14.01 -2.33 36.86
CA GLN A 272 14.23 -2.78 35.49
C GLN A 272 15.49 -3.67 35.37
N SER A 273 16.52 -3.37 36.17
CA SER A 273 17.75 -4.16 36.21
C SER A 273 17.51 -5.57 36.72
N GLU A 274 16.69 -5.73 37.77
CA GLU A 274 16.35 -7.07 38.29
C GLU A 274 15.51 -7.85 37.29
N MET A 275 14.52 -7.22 36.64
CA MET A 275 13.69 -7.88 35.64
C MET A 275 14.54 -8.38 34.46
N SER A 276 15.48 -7.56 33.99
CA SER A 276 16.33 -7.90 32.83
C SER A 276 17.40 -8.96 33.15
N ALA A 277 17.80 -9.07 34.43
CA ALA A 277 18.78 -10.04 34.90
C ALA A 277 18.13 -11.32 35.46
N ALA A 278 16.81 -11.41 35.46
CA ALA A 278 16.08 -12.54 36.02
C ALA A 278 16.36 -13.84 35.26
N SER A 279 16.24 -14.97 35.97
CA SER A 279 16.36 -16.30 35.37
C SER A 279 15.01 -16.82 34.86
N PRO A 280 14.92 -17.41 33.65
CA PRO A 280 13.69 -18.05 33.17
C PRO A 280 13.49 -19.47 33.75
N GLU A 281 14.39 -20.00 34.59
CA GLU A 281 14.35 -21.40 35.06
C GLU A 281 13.07 -21.78 35.82
N ARG A 282 12.39 -20.80 36.41
CA ARG A 282 11.13 -21.02 37.14
C ARG A 282 9.88 -20.94 36.25
N LEU A 283 10.05 -20.64 34.96
CA LEU A 283 8.98 -20.64 33.97
C LEU A 283 8.74 -22.08 33.49
N VAL A 284 7.81 -22.76 34.13
CA VAL A 284 7.55 -24.19 33.92
C VAL A 284 6.08 -24.48 33.56
N GLU A 285 5.21 -23.50 33.75
CA GLU A 285 3.79 -23.65 33.45
C GLU A 285 3.55 -23.64 31.95
N GLU A 286 2.52 -24.35 31.50
CA GLU A 286 2.19 -24.49 30.08
C GLU A 286 2.07 -23.13 29.37
N GLU A 287 1.35 -22.18 29.98
CA GLU A 287 1.16 -20.84 29.41
C GLU A 287 2.44 -20.00 29.36
N GLU A 288 3.39 -20.23 30.28
CA GLU A 288 4.68 -19.54 30.27
C GLU A 288 5.54 -20.06 29.11
N LEU A 289 5.60 -21.39 28.96
CA LEU A 289 6.32 -22.06 27.88
C LEU A 289 5.74 -21.71 26.50
N ASP A 290 4.43 -21.55 26.38
CA ASP A 290 3.77 -21.20 25.13
C ASP A 290 4.12 -19.79 24.63
N ILE A 291 4.19 -18.81 25.54
CA ILE A 291 4.69 -17.46 25.19
C ILE A 291 6.14 -17.54 24.76
N MET A 292 6.99 -18.27 25.51
CA MET A 292 8.41 -18.41 25.16
C MET A 292 8.61 -19.02 23.77
N LYS A 293 7.84 -20.06 23.41
CA LYS A 293 7.85 -20.65 22.07
C LYS A 293 7.43 -19.63 21.02
N THR A 294 6.34 -18.90 21.27
CA THR A 294 5.83 -17.89 20.35
C THR A 294 6.90 -16.82 20.08
N ILE A 295 7.52 -16.27 21.13
CA ILE A 295 8.61 -15.28 20.98
C ILE A 295 9.78 -15.85 20.17
N ALA A 296 10.16 -17.11 20.42
CA ALA A 296 11.25 -17.78 19.70
C ALA A 296 10.97 -17.96 18.19
N GLU A 297 9.70 -18.00 17.77
CA GLU A 297 9.31 -18.10 16.36
C GLU A 297 9.43 -16.77 15.60
N PHE A 298 9.51 -15.63 16.28
CA PHE A 298 9.52 -14.30 15.66
C PHE A 298 10.55 -14.14 14.52
N PRO A 299 11.82 -14.54 14.67
CA PRO A 299 12.80 -14.39 13.59
C PRO A 299 12.47 -15.25 12.36
N ALA A 300 11.91 -16.45 12.56
CA ALA A 300 11.51 -17.32 11.46
C ALA A 300 10.27 -16.80 10.73
N MET A 301 9.32 -16.22 11.47
CA MET A 301 8.16 -15.53 10.92
C MET A 301 8.57 -14.33 10.07
N LEU A 302 9.51 -13.50 10.53
CA LEU A 302 10.02 -12.35 9.76
C LEU A 302 10.68 -12.78 8.45
N ARG A 303 11.56 -13.78 8.49
CA ARG A 303 12.20 -14.33 7.27
C ARG A 303 11.17 -14.86 6.28
N SER A 304 10.13 -15.55 6.77
CA SER A 304 9.04 -16.03 5.92
C SER A 304 8.23 -14.87 5.33
N THR A 305 7.98 -13.82 6.12
CA THR A 305 7.26 -12.62 5.67
C THR A 305 8.01 -11.92 4.53
N GLU A 306 9.32 -11.77 4.67
CA GLU A 306 10.20 -11.19 3.64
C GLU A 306 10.23 -12.07 2.38
N GLN A 307 10.54 -13.37 2.54
CA GLN A 307 10.69 -14.30 1.43
C GLN A 307 9.44 -14.38 0.52
N TYR A 308 8.25 -14.36 1.13
CA TYR A 308 6.99 -14.49 0.40
C TYR A 308 6.28 -13.14 0.16
N VAL A 309 6.80 -12.04 0.71
CA VAL A 309 6.15 -10.72 0.67
C VAL A 309 4.73 -10.79 1.23
N GLU A 310 4.59 -11.45 2.38
CA GLU A 310 3.30 -11.81 3.01
C GLU A 310 3.12 -11.12 4.37
N PRO A 311 2.84 -9.80 4.42
CA PRO A 311 2.79 -9.03 5.67
C PRO A 311 1.69 -9.49 6.65
N HIS A 312 0.66 -10.19 6.18
CA HIS A 312 -0.37 -10.81 7.02
C HIS A 312 0.17 -11.83 8.04
N ARG A 313 1.39 -12.34 7.82
CA ARG A 313 2.06 -13.20 8.80
C ARG A 313 2.42 -12.43 10.07
N ILE A 314 2.74 -11.14 9.97
CA ILE A 314 3.03 -10.29 11.12
C ILE A 314 1.79 -10.10 11.97
N THR A 315 0.64 -9.77 11.35
CA THR A 315 -0.62 -9.60 12.09
C THR A 315 -1.04 -10.91 12.76
N GLY A 316 -0.96 -12.04 12.05
CA GLY A 316 -1.26 -13.35 12.62
C GLY A 316 -0.35 -13.73 13.80
N TYR A 317 0.94 -13.41 13.70
CA TYR A 317 1.88 -13.58 14.81
C TYR A 317 1.51 -12.72 16.03
N LEU A 318 1.20 -11.44 15.81
CA LEU A 318 0.85 -10.51 16.89
C LEU A 318 -0.44 -10.93 17.60
N GLU A 319 -1.44 -11.39 16.86
CA GLU A 319 -2.66 -11.98 17.43
C GLU A 319 -2.37 -13.24 18.25
N GLY A 320 -1.51 -14.13 17.74
CA GLY A 320 -1.09 -15.35 18.45
C GLY A 320 -0.33 -15.04 19.74
N LEU A 321 0.58 -14.08 19.72
CA LEU A 321 1.32 -13.62 20.90
C LEU A 321 0.39 -12.97 21.92
N ALA A 322 -0.50 -12.08 21.49
CA ALA A 322 -1.49 -11.45 22.36
C ALA A 322 -2.39 -12.49 23.01
N ALA A 323 -2.87 -13.48 22.25
CA ALA A 323 -3.70 -14.56 22.78
C ALA A 323 -2.97 -15.39 23.84
N SER A 324 -1.69 -15.72 23.61
CA SER A 324 -0.87 -16.44 24.58
C SER A 324 -0.64 -15.62 25.85
N PHE A 325 -0.37 -14.32 25.72
CA PHE A 325 -0.26 -13.41 26.85
C PHE A 325 -1.56 -13.29 27.66
N HIS A 326 -2.71 -13.15 27.01
CA HIS A 326 -4.00 -13.05 27.71
C HIS A 326 -4.31 -14.31 28.52
N ARG A 327 -4.02 -15.51 27.99
CA ARG A 327 -4.17 -16.78 28.73
C ARG A 327 -3.24 -16.84 29.94
N PHE A 328 -1.97 -16.50 29.76
CA PHE A 328 -0.98 -16.43 30.84
C PHE A 328 -1.42 -15.48 31.95
N TYR A 329 -1.81 -14.25 31.59
CA TYR A 329 -2.25 -13.23 32.55
C TYR A 329 -3.52 -13.64 33.31
N GLN A 330 -4.45 -14.34 32.66
CA GLN A 330 -5.69 -14.79 33.29
C GLN A 330 -5.44 -15.90 34.32
N LYS A 331 -4.52 -16.83 34.02
CA LYS A 331 -4.29 -18.01 34.85
C LYS A 331 -3.24 -17.78 35.94
N HIS A 332 -2.26 -16.93 35.68
CA HIS A 332 -1.09 -16.75 36.54
C HIS A 332 -0.97 -15.32 37.05
N ARG A 333 -0.95 -15.15 38.36
CA ARG A 333 -0.59 -13.86 38.96
C ARG A 333 0.92 -13.61 38.77
N ILE A 334 1.26 -12.51 38.12
CA ILE A 334 2.66 -12.19 37.78
C ILE A 334 3.39 -11.57 38.97
N VAL A 335 2.84 -10.51 39.57
CA VAL A 335 3.45 -9.86 40.75
C VAL A 335 2.83 -10.41 42.03
N THR A 336 3.61 -11.18 42.78
CA THR A 336 3.22 -11.93 43.98
C THR A 336 4.20 -11.64 45.13
N ASP A 337 4.07 -12.37 46.24
CA ASP A 337 5.03 -12.28 47.36
C ASP A 337 6.28 -13.14 47.10
N ASP A 338 6.23 -14.06 46.13
CA ASP A 338 7.40 -14.77 45.62
C ASP A 338 8.14 -13.89 44.60
N ARG A 339 9.14 -13.15 45.09
CA ARG A 339 9.89 -12.16 44.31
C ARG A 339 10.61 -12.79 43.12
N GLU A 340 11.25 -13.94 43.32
CA GLU A 340 12.03 -14.63 42.27
C GLU A 340 11.11 -15.10 41.13
N LEU A 341 9.96 -15.72 41.45
CA LEU A 341 9.00 -16.11 40.42
C LEU A 341 8.41 -14.90 39.71
N SER A 342 8.13 -13.83 40.45
CA SER A 342 7.67 -12.57 39.86
C SER A 342 8.69 -11.98 38.91
N LEU A 343 9.99 -12.03 39.23
CA LEU A 343 11.05 -11.59 38.34
C LEU A 343 11.10 -12.43 37.05
N SER A 344 11.03 -13.77 37.14
CA SER A 344 10.97 -14.64 35.95
C SER A 344 9.75 -14.33 35.06
N ARG A 345 8.57 -14.12 35.65
CA ARG A 345 7.34 -13.79 34.91
C ARG A 345 7.36 -12.37 34.34
N LEU A 346 7.98 -11.42 35.04
CA LEU A 346 8.16 -10.06 34.55
C LEU A 346 9.19 -9.99 33.41
N LEU A 347 10.23 -10.82 33.43
CA LEU A 347 11.14 -10.98 32.30
C LEU A 347 10.38 -11.41 31.05
N LEU A 348 9.53 -12.44 31.17
CA LEU A 348 8.68 -12.91 30.08
C LEU A 348 7.72 -11.81 29.59
N THR A 349 7.19 -10.99 30.51
CA THR A 349 6.25 -9.91 30.16
C THR A 349 6.94 -8.70 29.54
N ALA A 350 8.17 -8.37 29.94
CA ALA A 350 8.92 -7.23 29.41
C ALA A 350 9.67 -7.57 28.11
N GLY A 351 9.96 -8.86 27.87
CA GLY A 351 10.55 -9.36 26.63
C GLY A 351 9.54 -9.80 25.56
N ALA A 352 8.27 -9.96 25.94
CA ALA A 352 7.13 -10.14 25.03
C ALA A 352 6.59 -8.78 24.56
#